data_AF-A0A7S1CG41-F1
#
_entry.id   AF-A0A7S1CG41-F1
#
_cell.length_a   1.000
_cell.length_b   1.000
_cell.length_c   1.000
_cell.angle_alpha   90.00
_cell.angle_beta   90.00
_cell.angle_gamma   90.00
#
_symmetry.space_group_name_H-M   'P 1'
#
loop_
_entity.id
_entity.type
_entity.pdbx_description
1 polymer ?
#
loop_
_entity_poly.entity_id
_entity_poly.type
_entity_poly.pdbx_seq_one_letter_code
_entity_poly.pdbx_strand_id
1 'polypeptide(L)'
;GGDGDGDGGNIDRSRVVLRLGNVHSCWQRVKTAGEVALLRFVRERTTIPVPQVLGWSDDAATSLLGAEYIVFACMRGETMSEHALHHVVTRQQRVDYLEQLTGFVVQLRDAGAALPHAPALGGFGADGRPTGLLNDGPFFGPFGSW
;
A
#
# COMPACT_ATOMS: atom_id res chain seq x y z
N GLY A 1 -13.39 -37.58 14.33
CA GLY A 1 -12.84 -37.07 13.07
C GLY A 1 -12.29 -35.70 13.37
N GLY A 2 -10.97 -35.58 13.37
CA GLY A 2 -10.33 -34.27 13.28
C GLY A 2 -10.29 -33.85 11.82
N ASP A 3 -10.31 -32.54 11.59
CA ASP A 3 -9.84 -31.75 10.45
C ASP A 3 -10.09 -30.30 10.94
N GLY A 4 -9.12 -29.44 11.25
CA GLY A 4 -7.91 -29.13 10.50
C GLY A 4 -8.18 -27.88 9.68
N ASP A 5 -8.03 -26.68 10.27
CA ASP A 5 -7.76 -25.46 9.51
C ASP A 5 -7.09 -24.41 10.43
N GLY A 6 -5.77 -24.39 10.34
CA GLY A 6 -4.92 -23.36 10.92
C GLY A 6 -4.90 -22.09 10.08
N ASP A 7 -4.35 -21.04 10.70
CA ASP A 7 -3.87 -19.81 10.08
C ASP A 7 -4.92 -18.74 9.70
N GLY A 8 -5.70 -18.30 10.68
CA GLY A 8 -6.56 -17.09 10.60
C GLY A 8 -5.99 -15.86 11.31
N GLY A 9 -4.69 -15.84 11.59
CA GLY A 9 -4.09 -15.05 12.67
C GLY A 9 -3.82 -13.58 12.41
N ASN A 10 -4.70 -12.81 11.75
CA ASN A 10 -4.63 -11.33 11.87
C ASN A 10 -5.86 -10.53 11.38
N ILE A 11 -6.95 -11.18 10.96
CA ILE A 11 -8.10 -10.47 10.36
C ILE A 11 -9.27 -10.44 11.36
N ASP A 12 -9.67 -9.23 11.77
CA ASP A 12 -10.88 -9.06 12.58
C ASP A 12 -12.13 -9.21 11.69
N ARG A 13 -12.77 -10.39 11.73
CA ARG A 13 -13.94 -10.71 10.90
C ARG A 13 -15.15 -9.80 11.14
N SER A 14 -15.15 -9.02 12.22
CA SER A 14 -16.27 -8.13 12.57
C SER A 14 -16.06 -6.69 12.10
N ARG A 15 -14.87 -6.35 11.57
CA ARG A 15 -14.51 -4.97 11.24
C ARG A 15 -13.96 -4.88 9.84
N VAL A 16 -14.46 -3.89 9.10
CA VAL A 16 -13.99 -3.56 7.76
C VAL A 16 -13.62 -2.08 7.71
N VAL A 17 -12.66 -1.75 6.85
CA VAL A 17 -12.27 -0.37 6.58
C VAL A 17 -12.78 0.00 5.20
N LEU A 18 -13.67 0.99 5.14
CA LEU A 18 -14.17 1.53 3.89
C LEU A 18 -13.35 2.77 3.53
N ARG A 19 -12.69 2.73 2.37
CA ARG A 19 -12.09 3.91 1.75
C ARG A 19 -12.98 4.38 0.62
N LEU A 20 -13.33 5.66 0.65
CA LEU A 20 -14.02 6.34 -0.44
C LEU A 20 -12.98 6.99 -1.37
N GLY A 21 -13.18 6.83 -2.67
CA GLY A 21 -12.38 7.50 -3.69
C GLY A 21 -12.63 9.01 -3.65
N ASN A 22 -11.56 9.79 -3.76
CA ASN A 22 -11.69 11.23 -3.96
C ASN A 22 -12.10 11.48 -5.42
N VAL A 23 -13.21 12.16 -5.62
CA VAL A 23 -13.76 12.50 -6.95
C VAL A 23 -12.95 13.66 -7.54
N HIS A 24 -11.68 13.41 -7.88
CA HIS A 24 -10.88 14.35 -8.67
C HIS A 24 -11.00 13.96 -10.14
N SER A 25 -11.46 14.90 -10.97
CA SER A 25 -11.95 14.66 -12.34
C SER A 25 -10.94 14.02 -13.30
N CYS A 26 -9.65 14.17 -13.07
CA CYS A 26 -8.63 13.70 -14.00
C CYS A 26 -8.21 12.23 -13.80
N TRP A 27 -8.38 11.63 -12.61
CA TRP A 27 -7.84 10.30 -12.29
C TRP A 27 -8.89 9.31 -11.76
N GLN A 28 -10.16 9.56 -12.10
CA GLN A 28 -11.25 8.64 -11.81
C GLN A 28 -10.97 7.28 -12.45
N ARG A 29 -11.41 6.21 -11.78
CA ARG A 29 -11.22 4.79 -12.12
C ARG A 29 -9.79 4.29 -11.99
N VAL A 30 -8.83 4.97 -12.62
CA VAL A 30 -7.43 4.56 -12.70
C VAL A 30 -6.78 4.49 -11.32
N LYS A 31 -7.08 5.46 -10.44
CA LYS A 31 -6.53 5.48 -9.08
C LYS A 31 -7.00 4.27 -8.26
N THR A 32 -8.30 4.02 -8.25
CA THR A 32 -8.92 2.95 -7.46
C THR A 32 -8.53 1.57 -7.99
N ALA A 33 -8.60 1.36 -9.32
CA ALA A 33 -8.17 0.12 -9.95
C ALA A 33 -6.66 -0.13 -9.75
N GLY A 34 -5.84 0.91 -9.88
CA GLY A 34 -4.39 0.84 -9.68
C GLY A 34 -4.01 0.45 -8.25
N GLU A 35 -4.68 1.01 -7.25
CA GLU A 35 -4.46 0.67 -5.84
C GLU A 35 -4.83 -0.78 -5.53
N VAL A 36 -5.97 -1.26 -6.02
CA VAL A 36 -6.39 -2.65 -5.83
C VAL A 36 -5.42 -3.62 -6.51
N ALA A 37 -5.01 -3.31 -7.74
CA ALA A 37 -4.03 -4.11 -8.47
C ALA A 37 -2.68 -4.14 -7.75
N LEU A 38 -2.20 -3.01 -7.24
CA LEU A 38 -0.94 -2.91 -6.48
C LEU A 38 -1.02 -3.72 -5.18
N LEU A 39 -2.10 -3.60 -4.41
CA LEU A 39 -2.27 -4.33 -3.15
C LEU A 39 -2.30 -5.85 -3.38
N ARG A 40 -2.98 -6.31 -4.43
CA ARG A 40 -2.96 -7.74 -4.83
C ARG A 40 -1.55 -8.17 -5.23
N PHE A 41 -0.89 -7.39 -6.08
CA PHE A 41 0.48 -7.65 -6.54
C PHE A 41 1.46 -7.79 -5.36
N VAL A 42 1.45 -6.84 -4.43
CA VAL A 42 2.35 -6.83 -3.26
C VAL A 42 2.07 -8.02 -2.36
N ARG A 43 0.79 -8.34 -2.13
CA ARG A 43 0.40 -9.49 -1.30
C ARG A 43 0.84 -10.83 -1.88
N GLU A 44 0.74 -10.98 -3.20
CA GLU A 44 1.08 -12.23 -3.89
C GLU A 44 2.60 -12.44 -4.00
N ARG A 45 3.38 -11.36 -4.06
CA ARG A 45 4.83 -11.41 -4.35
C ARG A 45 5.74 -11.10 -3.16
N THR A 46 5.21 -10.61 -2.05
CA THR A 46 6.02 -10.21 -0.89
C THR A 46 5.43 -10.75 0.41
N THR A 47 6.25 -10.73 1.46
CA THR A 47 5.81 -11.09 2.83
C THR A 47 5.21 -9.91 3.60
N ILE A 48 5.04 -8.75 2.93
CA ILE A 48 4.60 -7.52 3.57
C ILE A 48 3.13 -7.67 3.96
N PRO A 49 2.78 -7.43 5.23
CA PRO A 49 1.40 -7.52 5.69
C PRO A 49 0.59 -6.33 5.16
N VAL A 50 -0.02 -6.52 3.98
CA VAL A 50 -0.94 -5.54 3.37
C VAL A 50 -2.40 -5.95 3.61
N PRO A 51 -3.34 -4.99 3.75
CA PRO A 51 -4.74 -5.30 3.99
C PRO A 51 -5.38 -6.06 2.83
N GLN A 52 -6.29 -6.99 3.16
CA GLN A 52 -7.06 -7.73 2.14
C GLN A 52 -8.11 -6.84 1.51
N VAL A 53 -8.16 -6.79 0.18
CA VAL A 53 -9.31 -6.21 -0.53
C VAL A 53 -10.47 -7.20 -0.49
N LEU A 54 -11.57 -6.83 0.16
CA LEU A 54 -12.81 -7.62 0.25
C LEU A 54 -13.77 -7.30 -0.89
N GLY A 55 -13.79 -6.06 -1.35
CA GLY A 55 -14.61 -5.58 -2.46
C GLY A 55 -14.21 -4.17 -2.87
N TRP A 56 -14.48 -3.80 -4.12
CA TRP A 56 -14.15 -2.47 -4.64
C TRP A 56 -15.05 -2.15 -5.83
N SER A 57 -15.20 -0.85 -6.11
CA SER A 57 -15.80 -0.34 -7.34
C SER A 57 -15.03 0.90 -7.75
N ASP A 58 -14.58 0.93 -8.99
CA ASP A 58 -13.87 2.06 -9.60
C ASP A 58 -14.79 2.98 -10.39
N ASP A 59 -16.07 2.66 -10.52
CA ASP A 59 -17.04 3.43 -11.29
C ASP A 59 -18.19 3.90 -10.40
N ALA A 60 -18.21 5.19 -10.11
CA ALA A 60 -19.23 5.84 -9.30
C ALA A 60 -20.65 5.66 -9.84
N ALA A 61 -20.82 5.51 -11.16
CA ALA A 61 -22.15 5.36 -11.77
C ALA A 61 -22.75 3.96 -11.54
N THR A 62 -21.91 2.93 -11.37
CA THR A 62 -22.35 1.54 -11.15
C THR A 62 -22.26 1.12 -9.68
N SER A 63 -21.55 1.91 -8.87
CA SER A 63 -21.41 1.71 -7.43
C SER A 63 -22.72 1.96 -6.67
N LEU A 64 -23.02 1.08 -5.70
CA LEU A 64 -24.14 1.22 -4.77
C LEU A 64 -24.06 2.50 -3.92
N LEU A 65 -22.85 3.06 -3.76
CA LEU A 65 -22.60 4.25 -2.94
C LEU A 65 -22.55 5.54 -3.78
N GLY A 66 -22.75 5.46 -5.10
CA GLY A 66 -22.61 6.62 -6.00
C GLY A 66 -21.19 7.20 -6.04
N ALA A 67 -20.19 6.42 -5.60
CA ALA A 67 -18.80 6.82 -5.49
C ALA A 67 -17.88 5.61 -5.67
N GLU A 68 -16.64 5.87 -6.09
CA GLU A 68 -15.60 4.84 -6.08
C GLU A 68 -15.29 4.43 -4.63
N TYR A 69 -15.05 3.15 -4.39
CA TYR A 69 -14.74 2.67 -3.06
C TYR A 69 -13.84 1.44 -3.07
N ILE A 70 -13.15 1.23 -1.95
CA ILE A 70 -12.44 0.00 -1.63
C ILE A 70 -12.80 -0.40 -0.21
N VAL A 71 -13.20 -1.65 -0.03
CA VAL A 71 -13.45 -2.29 1.27
C VAL A 71 -12.26 -3.17 1.61
N PHE A 72 -11.63 -2.89 2.73
CA PHE A 72 -10.51 -3.65 3.26
C PHE A 72 -10.90 -4.47 4.47
N ALA A 73 -10.24 -5.60 4.66
CA ALA A 73 -10.20 -6.30 5.93
C ALA A 73 -9.49 -5.43 6.98
N CYS A 74 -10.05 -5.34 8.18
CA CYS A 74 -9.39 -4.64 9.28
C CYS A 74 -8.19 -5.46 9.78
N MET A 75 -7.03 -4.82 9.76
CA MET A 75 -5.79 -5.35 10.31
C MET A 75 -5.67 -4.93 11.77
N ARG A 76 -5.32 -5.85 12.65
CA ARG A 76 -5.05 -5.53 14.05
C ARG A 76 -3.68 -4.87 14.14
N GLY A 77 -3.65 -3.69 14.75
CA GLY A 77 -2.43 -2.93 14.94
C GLY A 77 -2.74 -1.50 15.36
N GLU A 78 -1.68 -0.81 15.79
CA GLU A 78 -1.73 0.61 16.11
C GLU A 78 -0.77 1.35 15.19
N THR A 79 -1.16 2.55 14.76
CA THR A 79 -0.27 3.40 13.97
C THR A 79 0.89 3.85 14.84
N MET A 80 2.11 3.62 14.38
CA MET A 80 3.30 4.09 15.07
C MET A 80 3.42 5.62 14.93
N SER A 81 2.86 6.34 15.90
CA SER A 81 2.97 7.80 15.99
C SER A 81 4.36 8.20 16.48
N GLU A 82 4.76 9.46 16.21
CA GLU A 82 6.01 10.03 16.72
C GLU A 82 6.09 9.90 18.25
N HIS A 83 5.00 10.20 18.96
CA HIS A 83 4.93 10.02 20.40
C HIS A 83 5.17 8.57 20.83
N ALA A 84 4.51 7.60 20.20
CA ALA A 84 4.70 6.18 20.51
C ALA A 84 6.15 5.74 20.26
N LEU A 85 6.74 6.19 19.14
CA LEU A 85 8.13 5.90 18.81
C LEU A 85 9.09 6.40 19.90
N HIS A 86 8.92 7.63 20.38
CA HIS A 86 9.86 8.23 21.35
C HIS A 86 9.64 7.79 22.80
N HIS A 87 8.39 7.55 23.21
CA HIS A 87 8.04 7.33 24.62
C HIS A 87 7.65 5.89 24.97
N VAL A 88 7.16 5.11 24.00
CA VAL A 88 6.66 3.74 24.25
C VAL A 88 7.66 2.71 23.74
N VAL A 89 8.23 2.95 22.56
CA VAL A 89 9.15 2.00 21.90
C VAL A 89 10.58 2.19 22.41
N THR A 90 11.18 1.09 22.88
CA THR A 90 12.58 1.09 23.34
C THR A 90 13.56 1.27 22.18
N ARG A 91 14.80 1.69 22.48
CA ARG A 91 15.83 1.88 21.45
C ARG A 91 16.09 0.61 20.64
N GLN A 92 16.11 -0.56 21.29
CA GLN A 92 16.33 -1.84 20.60
C GLN A 92 15.19 -2.15 19.64
N GLN A 93 13.93 -2.04 20.09
CA GLN A 93 12.76 -2.26 19.23
C GLN A 93 12.73 -1.31 18.03
N ARG A 94 13.21 -0.06 18.16
CA ARG A 94 13.34 0.85 17.01
C ARG A 94 14.32 0.31 15.97
N VAL A 95 15.43 -0.28 16.41
CA VAL A 95 16.38 -0.92 15.49
C VAL A 95 15.72 -2.11 14.80
N ASP A 96 15.02 -2.96 15.55
CA ASP A 96 14.32 -4.13 15.01
C ASP A 96 13.26 -3.73 13.96
N TYR A 97 12.49 -2.66 14.22
CA TYR A 97 11.53 -2.12 13.25
C TYR A 97 12.22 -1.53 12.00
N LEU A 98 13.35 -0.84 12.16
CA LEU A 98 14.11 -0.32 11.02
C LEU A 98 14.68 -1.44 10.15
N GLU A 99 15.18 -2.52 10.76
CA GLU A 99 15.62 -3.72 10.05
C GLU A 99 14.46 -4.35 9.28
N GLN A 100 13.29 -4.47 9.91
CA GLN A 100 12.08 -4.98 9.25
C GLN A 100 11.65 -4.11 8.06
N LEU A 101 11.60 -2.79 8.23
CA LEU A 101 11.25 -1.84 7.16
C LEU A 101 12.24 -1.92 6.00
N THR A 102 13.54 -2.03 6.32
CA THR A 102 14.58 -2.21 5.31
C THR A 102 14.34 -3.49 4.51
N GLY A 103 13.99 -4.60 5.19
CA GLY A 103 13.63 -5.86 4.55
C GLY A 103 12.41 -5.73 3.63
N PHE A 104 11.40 -4.94 4.01
CA PHE A 104 10.24 -4.67 3.16
C PHE A 104 10.60 -3.84 1.91
N VAL A 105 11.44 -2.82 2.05
CA VAL A 105 11.90 -2.00 0.91
C VAL A 105 12.66 -2.84 -0.10
N VAL A 106 13.53 -3.75 0.36
CA VAL A 106 14.25 -4.68 -0.52
C VAL A 106 13.27 -5.58 -1.28
N GLN A 107 12.31 -6.19 -0.58
CA GLN A 107 11.30 -7.04 -1.22
C GLN A 107 10.47 -6.30 -2.29
N LEU A 108 10.06 -5.06 -2.01
CA LEU A 108 9.31 -4.26 -2.99
C LEU A 108 10.14 -3.94 -4.22
N ARG A 109 11.43 -3.63 -4.03
CA ARG A 109 12.35 -3.37 -5.14
C ARG A 109 12.53 -4.62 -6.00
N ASP A 110 12.74 -5.77 -5.38
CA ASP A 110 12.92 -7.04 -6.09
C ASP A 110 11.64 -7.46 -6.83
N ALA A 111 10.48 -7.29 -6.20
CA ALA A 111 9.18 -7.54 -6.84
C ALA A 111 8.94 -6.57 -8.02
N GLY A 112 9.32 -5.30 -7.88
CA GLY A 112 9.23 -4.30 -8.94
C GLY A 112 10.11 -4.61 -10.16
N ALA A 113 11.29 -5.20 -9.94
CA ALA A 113 12.17 -5.64 -11.02
C ALA A 113 11.55 -6.76 -11.89
N ALA A 114 10.58 -7.51 -11.37
CA ALA A 114 9.87 -8.55 -12.10
C ALA A 114 8.74 -8.01 -13.00
N LEU A 115 8.46 -6.70 -13.00
CA LEU A 115 7.43 -6.11 -13.87
C LEU A 115 7.98 -5.89 -15.30
N PRO A 116 7.25 -6.31 -16.35
CA PRO A 116 7.71 -6.25 -17.74
C PRO A 116 7.94 -4.82 -18.29
N HIS A 117 7.60 -3.77 -17.54
CA HIS A 117 7.76 -2.35 -17.91
C HIS A 117 8.36 -1.48 -16.79
N ALA A 118 9.25 -2.06 -15.97
CA ALA A 118 9.77 -1.47 -14.74
C ALA A 118 10.52 -0.12 -14.80
N PRO A 119 10.98 0.49 -15.92
CA PRO A 119 11.68 1.77 -15.83
C PRO A 119 10.79 2.99 -16.10
N ALA A 120 9.47 2.86 -16.30
CA ALA A 120 8.69 3.94 -16.92
C ALA A 120 8.05 4.95 -15.94
N LEU A 121 7.84 4.65 -14.65
CA LEU A 121 7.17 5.61 -13.77
C LEU A 121 7.58 5.49 -12.31
N GLY A 122 8.33 6.47 -11.82
CA GLY A 122 8.51 6.76 -10.38
C GLY A 122 9.23 5.71 -9.55
N GLY A 123 9.94 4.76 -10.19
CA GLY A 123 10.73 3.75 -9.49
C GLY A 123 12.08 4.29 -9.03
N PHE A 124 12.80 3.53 -8.20
CA PHE A 124 14.25 3.71 -8.03
C PHE A 124 14.95 2.57 -8.76
N GLY A 125 15.89 2.92 -9.63
CA GLY A 125 16.75 2.01 -10.34
C GLY A 125 17.61 1.17 -9.42
N ALA A 126 18.25 0.15 -9.99
CA ALA A 126 19.11 -0.73 -9.22
C ALA A 126 20.34 -0.02 -8.60
N ASP A 127 20.65 1.17 -9.09
CA ASP A 127 21.67 2.11 -8.61
C ASP A 127 21.17 3.09 -7.54
N GLY A 128 19.90 2.97 -7.12
CA GLY A 128 19.27 3.86 -6.13
C GLY A 128 18.90 5.24 -6.68
N ARG A 129 18.99 5.46 -8.00
CA ARG A 129 18.55 6.71 -8.64
C ARG A 129 17.09 6.58 -9.08
N PRO A 130 16.28 7.65 -9.07
CA PRO A 130 14.93 7.58 -9.61
C PRO A 130 14.96 7.17 -11.09
N THR A 131 14.23 6.11 -11.44
CA THR A 131 14.04 5.64 -12.81
C THR A 131 12.86 6.36 -13.44
N GLY A 132 13.17 7.15 -14.47
CA GLY A 132 12.22 8.00 -15.18
C GLY A 132 11.92 9.26 -14.37
N LEU A 133 12.31 10.42 -14.90
CA LEU A 133 11.72 11.67 -14.46
C LEU A 133 10.21 11.56 -14.71
N LEU A 134 9.42 11.63 -13.64
CA LEU A 134 8.03 12.05 -13.76
C LEU A 134 8.11 13.45 -14.38
N ASN A 135 7.85 13.56 -15.68
CA ASN A 135 7.67 14.86 -16.30
C ASN A 135 6.30 15.35 -15.84
N ASP A 136 6.27 15.79 -14.59
CA ASP A 136 5.16 16.48 -14.00
C ASP A 136 5.04 17.76 -14.79
N GLY A 137 4.11 17.79 -15.74
CA GLY A 137 3.66 19.04 -16.33
C GLY A 137 3.49 20.09 -15.23
N PRO A 138 3.67 21.37 -15.55
CA PRO A 138 4.64 22.30 -14.97
C PRO A 138 4.50 22.67 -13.47
N PHE A 139 3.81 21.90 -12.63
CA PHE A 139 3.32 22.44 -11.37
C PHE A 139 3.36 21.58 -10.11
N PHE A 140 3.60 20.27 -10.12
CA PHE A 140 3.63 19.54 -8.82
C PHE A 140 4.53 18.30 -8.81
N GLY A 141 5.78 18.48 -8.39
CA GLY A 141 6.67 17.46 -7.84
C GLY A 141 7.47 18.05 -6.67
N PRO A 142 7.77 17.31 -5.58
CA PRO A 142 7.62 17.86 -4.23
C PRO A 142 8.95 18.02 -3.48
N PHE A 143 9.83 18.95 -3.86
CA PHE A 143 10.90 19.47 -2.98
C PHE A 143 11.35 20.87 -3.45
N GLY A 144 10.45 21.85 -3.32
CA GLY A 144 10.83 23.27 -3.34
C GLY A 144 10.60 23.85 -1.95
N SER A 145 11.66 23.98 -1.17
CA SER A 145 11.67 24.91 -0.04
C SER A 145 11.58 26.35 -0.56
N TRP A 146 10.87 27.20 0.18
CA TRP A 146 10.72 28.65 0.01
C TRP A 146 12.01 29.38 -0.34
#